data_AF-A0A920Q6Q8-F1
#
_entry.id   AF-A0A920Q6Q8-F1
#
_cell.length_a   1.000
_cell.length_b   1.000
_cell.length_c   1.000
_cell.angle_alpha   90.00
_cell.angle_beta   90.00
_cell.angle_gamma   90.00
#
_symmetry.space_group_name_H-M   'P 1'
#
loop_
_entity.id
_entity.type
_entity.pdbx_description
1 polymer ?
#
loop_
_entity_poly.entity_id
_entity_poly.type
_entity_poly.pdbx_seq_one_letter_code
_entity_poly.pdbx_strand_id
1 'polypeptide(L)' 'MASQGIRIGLIGAGRNTRDRHIPGFQKVEGIEIAAVANAA' A
#
# COMPACT_ATOMS: atom_id res chain seq x y z
N MET A 1 20.71 3.56 -13.51
CA MET A 1 20.40 3.23 -12.11
C MET A 1 19.20 2.30 -12.09
N ALA A 2 19.23 1.20 -11.33
CA ALA A 2 18.05 0.38 -11.12
C ALA A 2 17.09 1.18 -10.22
N SER A 3 16.00 1.71 -10.80
CA SER A 3 14.90 2.30 -10.05
C SER A 3 14.18 1.19 -9.31
N GLN A 4 14.73 0.78 -8.17
CA GLN A 4 14.07 -0.16 -7.27
C GLN A 4 12.78 0.49 -6.79
N GLY A 5 11.66 -0.22 -6.96
CA GLY A 5 10.34 0.28 -6.57
C GLY A 5 10.30 0.71 -5.10
N ILE A 6 9.36 1.59 -4.77
CA ILE A 6 9.13 2.08 -3.42
C ILE A 6 8.20 1.09 -2.71
N ARG A 7 8.69 0.50 -1.62
CA ARG A 7 7.92 -0.41 -0.77
C ARG A 7 7.24 0.39 0.33
N ILE A 8 5.93 0.23 0.47
CA ILE A 8 5.12 0.93 1.47
C ILE A 8 4.43 -0.06 2.42
N GLY A 9 4.26 0.34 3.67
CA GLY A 9 3.43 -0.34 4.65
C GLY A 9 2.18 0.48 4.95
N LEU A 10 1.05 -0.19 5.21
CA LEU A 10 -0.21 0.45 5.62
C LEU A 10 -0.52 0.09 7.08
N ILE A 11 -0.99 1.07 7.85
CA ILE A 11 -1.48 0.88 9.23
C ILE A 11 -2.99 1.07 9.25
N GLY A 12 -3.70 0.08 9.79
CA GLY A 12 -5.15 0.00 9.83
C GLY A 12 -5.73 -0.60 8.54
N ALA A 13 -6.68 -1.53 8.68
CA ALA A 13 -7.39 -2.20 7.58
C ALA A 13 -8.88 -1.81 7.50
N GLY A 14 -9.20 -0.57 7.88
CA GLY A 14 -10.56 -0.03 7.85
C GLY A 14 -11.09 0.25 6.43
N ARG A 15 -12.32 0.75 6.35
CA ARG A 15 -13.04 0.99 5.07
C ARG A 15 -12.22 1.83 4.08
N ASN A 16 -11.62 2.93 4.52
CA ASN A 16 -10.80 3.78 3.64
C ASN A 16 -9.55 3.05 3.12
N THR A 17 -8.87 2.25 3.95
CA THR A 17 -7.70 1.49 3.52
C THR A 17 -8.08 0.50 2.42
N ARG A 18 -9.18 -0.23 2.61
CA ARG A 18 -9.65 -1.26 1.68
C ARG A 18 -10.20 -0.68 0.38
N ASP A 19 -11.04 0.34 0.48
CA ASP A 19 -11.83 0.83 -0.66
C ASP A 19 -11.11 1.94 -1.43
N ARG A 20 -10.14 2.62 -0.82
CA ARG A 20 -9.45 3.78 -1.41
C ARG A 20 -7.93 3.63 -1.46
N HIS A 21 -7.27 3.38 -0.33
CA HIS A 21 -5.81 3.44 -0.29
C HIS A 21 -5.16 2.27 -1.04
N ILE A 22 -5.52 1.02 -0.72
CA ILE A 22 -4.99 -0.16 -1.40
C ILE A 22 -5.20 -0.07 -2.93
N PRO A 23 -6.43 0.13 -3.45
CA PRO A 23 -6.64 0.22 -4.89
C PRO A 23 -6.03 1.47 -5.51
N GLY A 24 -5.85 2.55 -4.73
CA GLY A 24 -5.15 3.75 -5.19
C GLY A 24 -3.65 3.51 -5.40
N PHE A 25 -2.98 2.92 -4.40
CA PHE A 25 -1.55 2.65 -4.45
C PHE A 25 -1.18 1.55 -5.45
N GLN A 26 -2.04 0.54 -5.65
CA GLN A 26 -1.83 -0.49 -6.69
C GLN A 26 -1.83 0.06 -8.12
N LYS A 27 -2.39 1.26 -8.36
CA LYS A 27 -2.38 1.93 -9.67
C LYS A 27 -1.14 2.78 -9.91
N VAL A 28 -0.31 2.98 -8.88
CA VAL A 28 0.91 3.79 -8.99
C VAL A 28 2.05 2.88 -9.43
N GLU A 29 2.63 3.19 -10.59
CA GLU A 29 3.79 2.45 -11.10
C GLU A 29 4.97 2.55 -10.12
N GLY A 30 5.64 1.42 -9.89
CA GLY A 30 6.79 1.35 -9.00
C GLY A 30 6.45 1.33 -7.50
N ILE A 31 5.18 1.24 -7.11
CA ILE A 31 4.77 1.03 -5.71
C ILE A 31 4.49 -0.44 -5.43
N GLU A 32 5.04 -0.96 -4.33
CA GLU A 32 4.73 -2.27 -3.76
C GLU A 32 4.15 -2.10 -2.36
N ILE A 33 2.94 -2.60 -2.11
CA ILE A 33 2.39 -2.68 -0.75
C ILE A 33 2.99 -3.92 -0.08
N ALA A 34 3.99 -3.72 0.77
CA ALA A 34 4.77 -4.81 1.37
C ALA A 34 4.11 -5.41 2.62
N ALA A 35 3.32 -4.63 3.36
CA ALA A 35 2.63 -5.10 4.56
C ALA A 35 1.41 -4.23 4.91
N VAL A 36 0.44 -4.84 5.60
CA VAL A 36 -0.65 -4.13 6.27
C VAL A 36 -0.71 -4.60 7.72
N ALA A 37 -0.58 -3.69 8.67
CA ALA A 37 -0.73 -3.98 10.09
C ALA A 37 -2.07 -3.43 10.59
N ASN A 38 -2.86 -4.25 11.27
CA ASN A 38 -4.14 -3.85 11.83
C ASN A 38 -4.28 -4.42 13.24
N ALA A 39 -4.58 -3.57 14.21
CA ALA A 39 -4.93 -3.99 15.56
C ALA A 39 -6.42 -4.32 15.60
N ALA A 40 -6.76 -5.55 15.23
CA ALA A 40 -8.08 -6.15 15.46
C ALA A 40 -7.91 -7.36 16.39
#